data_AF-A0A376A9N5-F1
#
_entry.id   AF-A0A376A9N5-F1
#
_cell.length_a   1.000
_cell.length_b   1.000
_cell.length_c   1.000
_cell.angle_alpha   90.00
_cell.angle_beta   90.00
_cell.angle_gamma   90.00
#
_symmetry.space_group_name_H-M   'P 1'
#
loop_
_entity.id
_entity.type
_entity.pdbx_description
1 polymer ?
#
loop_
_entity_poly.entity_id
_entity_poly.type
_entity_poly.pdbx_seq_one_letter_code
_entity_poly.pdbx_strand_id
1 'polypeptide(L)' 'MNKPLRFTAHSQTVILERQLDRAWIEHTVRDPDWRETAPSGPPTERRFRLIPECAAGFCG' A
#
# COMPACT_ATOMS: atom_id res chain seq x y z
N MET A 1 8.83 15.44 10.32
CA MET A 1 8.94 14.12 10.96
C MET A 1 8.00 13.15 10.27
N ASN A 2 8.50 12.05 9.72
CA ASN A 2 7.68 11.07 9.01
C ASN A 2 7.12 10.07 10.02
N LYS A 3 5.79 9.96 10.14
CA LYS A 3 5.18 9.01 11.09
C LYS A 3 5.64 7.58 10.73
N PRO A 4 6.06 6.77 11.71
CA PRO A 4 6.45 5.39 11.45
C PRO A 4 5.26 4.60 10.90
N LEU A 5 5.49 3.87 9.81
CA LEU A 5 4.49 2.98 9.23
C LEU A 5 4.48 1.68 10.01
N ARG A 6 3.30 1.29 10.48
CA ARG A 6 3.11 0.10 11.30
C ARG A 6 2.06 -0.77 10.64
N PHE A 7 2.51 -1.94 10.20
CA PHE A 7 1.68 -2.94 9.55
C PHE A 7 0.97 -3.78 10.61
N THR A 8 -0.28 -4.14 10.37
CA THR A 8 -0.98 -5.14 11.18
C THR A 8 -0.41 -6.53 10.89
N ALA A 9 -0.56 -7.48 11.83
CA ALA A 9 -0.08 -8.85 11.63
C ALA A 9 -0.61 -9.47 10.33
N HIS A 10 -1.89 -9.27 10.02
CA HIS A 10 -2.49 -9.74 8.77
C HIS A 10 -1.80 -9.15 7.53
N SER A 11 -1.56 -7.84 7.51
CA SER A 11 -0.88 -7.21 6.37
C SER A 11 0.57 -7.68 6.20
N GLN A 12 1.28 -7.96 7.30
CA GLN A 12 2.64 -8.50 7.23
C GLN A 12 2.66 -9.89 6.58
N THR A 13 1.72 -10.77 6.97
CA THR A 13 1.56 -12.09 6.34
C THR A 13 1.31 -11.98 4.84
N VAL A 14 0.35 -11.14 4.43
CA VAL A 14 0.00 -10.97 3.01
C VAL A 14 1.16 -10.41 2.18
N ILE A 15 1.94 -9.46 2.73
CA ILE A 15 3.13 -8.92 2.07
C ILE A 15 4.14 -10.04 1.78
N LEU A 16 4.38 -10.92 2.76
CA LEU A 16 5.32 -12.03 2.62
C LEU A 16 4.82 -13.09 1.64
N GLU A 17 3.58 -13.56 1.79
CA GLU A 17 2.99 -14.62 0.97
C GLU A 17 2.92 -14.25 -0.51
N ARG A 18 2.63 -12.98 -0.80
CA ARG A 18 2.48 -12.47 -2.17
C ARG A 18 3.75 -11.80 -2.71
N GLN A 19 4.82 -11.80 -1.92
CA GLN A 19 6.09 -11.16 -2.26
C GLN A 19 5.91 -9.70 -2.72
N LEU A 20 5.04 -8.95 -2.03
CA LEU A 20 4.78 -7.56 -2.37
C LEU A 20 5.99 -6.71 -2.04
N ASP A 21 6.34 -5.79 -2.94
CA ASP A 21 7.40 -4.83 -2.68
C ASP A 21 6.97 -3.88 -1.56
N ARG A 22 7.63 -4.03 -0.41
CA ARG A 22 7.38 -3.20 0.76
C ARG A 22 7.75 -1.74 0.50
N ALA A 23 8.80 -1.46 -0.28
CA ALA A 23 9.15 -0.09 -0.61
C ALA A 23 8.04 0.57 -1.42
N TRP A 24 7.49 -0.13 -2.42
CA TRP A 24 6.32 0.34 -3.16
C TRP A 24 5.13 0.64 -2.24
N ILE A 25 4.81 -0.26 -1.29
CA ILE A 25 3.72 -0.02 -0.32
C ILE A 25 3.97 1.22 0.53
N GLU A 26 5.19 1.38 1.07
CA GLU A 26 5.55 2.54 1.88
C GLU A 26 5.47 3.85 1.08
N HIS A 27 5.87 3.81 -0.19
CA HIS A 27 5.71 4.94 -1.10
C HIS A 27 4.24 5.24 -1.38
N THR A 28 3.38 4.24 -1.63
CA THR A 28 1.93 4.43 -1.79
C THR A 28 1.33 5.10 -0.56
N VAL A 29 1.78 4.77 0.65
CA VAL A 29 1.27 5.45 1.84
C VAL A 29 1.79 6.88 1.92
N ARG A 30 3.07 7.15 1.62
CA ARG A 30 3.65 8.50 1.81
C ARG A 30 3.30 9.47 0.69
N ASP A 31 3.22 8.98 -0.52
CA ASP A 31 3.06 9.73 -1.77
C ASP A 31 2.13 8.98 -2.74
N PRO A 32 0.81 8.89 -2.44
CA PRO A 32 -0.13 8.21 -3.32
C PRO A 32 -0.46 9.04 -4.55
N ASP A 33 -0.83 8.36 -5.63
CA ASP A 33 -1.35 8.98 -6.84
C ASP A 33 -2.78 9.51 -6.62
N TRP A 34 -3.60 8.80 -5.82
CA TRP A 34 -4.90 9.29 -5.40
C TRP A 34 -5.29 8.86 -3.99
N ARG A 35 -6.18 9.66 -3.39
CA ARG A 35 -6.68 9.48 -2.02
C ARG A 35 -8.20 9.52 -2.02
N GLU A 36 -8.80 8.63 -1.25
CA GLU A 36 -10.24 8.63 -1.01
C GLU A 36 -10.51 8.58 0.49
N THR A 37 -11.47 9.38 0.94
CA THR A 37 -12.02 9.28 2.29
C THR A 37 -13.02 8.13 2.34
N ALA A 38 -12.93 7.28 3.36
CA ALA A 38 -13.94 6.26 3.56
C ALA A 38 -15.35 6.90 3.75
N PRO A 39 -16.40 6.39 3.09
CA PRO A 39 -17.74 6.99 3.11
C PRO A 39 -18.42 6.91 4.49
N SER A 40 -17.97 6.01 5.37
CA SER A 40 -18.45 5.92 6.75
C SER A 40 -17.40 5.26 7.65
N GLY A 41 -17.40 5.65 8.94
CA GLY A 41 -16.50 5.11 9.97
C GLY A 41 -15.47 6.12 10.50
N PRO A 42 -14.51 5.66 11.33
CA PRO A 42 -13.38 6.47 11.78
C PRO A 42 -12.64 7.07 10.58
N PRO A 43 -12.02 8.26 10.71
CA PRO A 43 -11.36 8.96 9.61
C PRO A 43 -10.22 8.11 9.04
N THR A 44 -10.56 7.29 8.06
CA THR A 44 -9.68 6.33 7.41
C THR A 44 -9.55 6.76 5.96
N GLU A 45 -8.31 7.00 5.54
CA GLU A 45 -7.98 7.34 4.16
C GLU A 45 -7.56 6.08 3.42
N ARG A 46 -8.08 5.92 2.20
CA ARG A 46 -7.60 4.95 1.23
C ARG A 46 -6.58 5.68 0.35
N ARG A 47 -5.40 5.10 0.21
CA ARG A 47 -4.29 5.65 -0.56
C ARG A 47 -3.92 4.65 -1.63
N PHE A 48 -3.80 5.11 -2.84
CA PHE A 48 -3.63 4.25 -3.98
C PHE A 48 -2.49 4.76 -4.86
N ARG A 49 -1.89 3.82 -5.59
CA ARG A 49 -0.80 4.07 -6.52
C ARG A 49 -0.97 3.13 -7.70
N LEU A 50 -0.60 3.61 -8.89
CA LEU A 50 -0.57 2.82 -10.10
C LEU A 50 0.40 1.65 -9.93
N ILE A 51 -0.03 0.47 -10.39
CA ILE A 51 0.83 -0.70 -10.43
C ILE A 51 1.77 -0.51 -11.63
N PRO A 52 3.11 -0.56 -11.43
CA PRO A 52 4.04 -0.55 -12.54
C PRO A 52 3.75 -1.73 -13.47
N GLU A 53 3.82 -1.52 -14.79
CA GLU A 53 3.43 -2.50 -15.81
C GLU A 53 4.17 -3.86 -15.70
N CYS A 54 5.31 -3.94 -14.96
CA CYS A 54 6.00 -5.19 -14.60
C CYS A 54 6.25 -5.34 -13.08
N ALA A 55 5.31 -4.99 -12.19
CA ALA A 55 5.45 -5.31 -10.76
C ALA A 55 4.83 -6.68 -10.44
N ALA A 56 5.70 -7.67 -10.19
CA ALA A 56 5.40 -9.05 -9.77
C ALA A 56 4.86 -10.00 -10.87
N GLY A 57 5.70 -10.32 -11.86
CA GLY A 57 5.53 -11.53 -12.68
C GLY A 57 4.45 -11.50 -13.77
N PHE A 58 3.87 -10.34 -14.07
CA PHE A 58 2.93 -10.14 -15.18
C PHE A 58 3.62 -9.63 -16.45
N CYS A 59 4.75 -10.23 -16.83
CA CYS A 59 5.39 -9.93 -18.11
C CYS A 59 5.60 -11.25 -18.86
N GLY A 60 4.81 -11.43 -19.93
CA GLY A 60 5.00 -12.31 -21.09
C GLY A 60 5.28 -13.79 -20.85
#